data_AF-A0A7J7GI35-F1
#
_entry.id   AF-A0A7J7GI35-F1
#
_cell.length_a   1.000
_cell.length_b   1.000
_cell.length_c   1.000
_cell.angle_alpha   90.00
_cell.angle_beta   90.00
_cell.angle_gamma   90.00
#
_symmetry.space_group_name_H-M   'P 1'
#
loop_
_entity.id
_entity.type
_entity.pdbx_description
1 polymer ?
#
loop_
_entity_poly.entity_id
_entity_poly.type
_entity_poly.pdbx_seq_one_letter_code
_entity_poly.pdbx_strand_id
1 'polypeptide(L)'
;MKLGNDLFHSFLLPTKCNVKLSTNVQKLIPKSLKLHLCPISGDQDSKIPLTQTRIIANMLARQLKLVAIGRYSPWYDNMQVAGWSQSFGVSREGGNVTYLTFATVRGAAHEVPFTSPSQALTLFRAFLQGSPLPKS
;
A
#
# COMPACT_ATOMS: atom_id res chain seq x y z
N MET A 1 -25.06 -34.03 30.29
CA MET A 1 -25.68 -33.19 29.23
C MET A 1 -24.88 -31.89 29.16
N LYS A 2 -24.15 -31.66 28.06
CA LYS A 2 -23.32 -30.47 27.83
C LYS A 2 -24.03 -29.55 26.82
N LEU A 3 -24.12 -28.27 27.14
CA LEU A 3 -24.21 -27.13 26.22
C LEU A 3 -23.50 -25.97 26.97
N GLY A 4 -22.54 -25.21 26.43
CA GLY A 4 -22.12 -24.96 25.06
C GLY A 4 -21.83 -23.46 24.97
N ASN A 5 -20.56 -23.07 25.09
CA ASN A 5 -20.07 -21.70 24.92
C ASN A 5 -20.16 -21.34 23.44
N ASP A 6 -20.99 -20.37 23.03
CA ASP A 6 -20.93 -19.77 21.69
C ASP A 6 -21.66 -18.42 21.64
N LEU A 7 -21.03 -17.34 22.10
CA LEU A 7 -21.46 -15.96 21.80
C LEU A 7 -20.28 -14.98 21.78
N PHE A 8 -19.16 -15.34 21.13
CA PHE A 8 -18.09 -14.39 20.84
C PHE A 8 -17.33 -14.78 19.56
N HIS A 9 -18.00 -14.86 18.41
CA HIS A 9 -17.29 -14.92 17.12
C HIS A 9 -18.23 -14.66 15.93
N SER A 10 -18.62 -13.41 15.69
CA SER A 10 -19.35 -13.06 14.47
C SER A 10 -19.14 -11.62 14.00
N PHE A 11 -17.89 -11.12 14.02
CA PHE A 11 -17.55 -9.85 13.35
C PHE A 11 -16.12 -9.80 12.79
N LEU A 12 -15.61 -10.91 12.24
CA LEU A 12 -14.36 -10.90 11.46
C LEU A 12 -14.42 -11.95 10.35
N LEU A 13 -15.20 -11.69 9.30
CA LEU A 13 -14.96 -12.29 7.99
C LEU A 13 -14.65 -11.16 7.01
N PRO A 14 -13.39 -11.02 6.55
CA PRO A 14 -13.13 -10.20 5.39
C PRO A 14 -13.84 -10.88 4.23
N THR A 15 -14.87 -10.23 3.68
CA THR A 15 -15.44 -10.64 2.41
C THR A 15 -14.29 -10.78 1.42
N LYS A 16 -14.12 -11.97 0.85
CA LYS A 16 -13.18 -12.21 -0.24
C LYS A 16 -13.65 -11.38 -1.43
N CYS A 17 -13.24 -10.12 -1.47
CA CYS A 17 -13.36 -9.32 -2.68
C CYS A 17 -12.35 -9.94 -3.67
N ASN A 18 -12.85 -10.79 -4.56
CA ASN A 18 -12.06 -11.48 -5.57
C ASN A 18 -11.77 -10.50 -6.70
N VAL A 19 -10.95 -9.49 -6.41
CA VAL A 19 -10.45 -8.56 -7.42
C VAL A 19 -9.42 -9.31 -8.24
N LYS A 20 -9.85 -9.92 -9.35
CA LYS A 20 -8.93 -10.32 -10.40
C LYS A 20 -8.32 -9.03 -10.94
N LEU A 21 -7.06 -8.76 -10.61
CA LEU A 21 -6.23 -7.80 -11.32
C LEU A 21 -6.42 -8.08 -12.81
N SER A 22 -6.93 -7.10 -13.56
CA SER A 22 -7.12 -7.22 -15.01
C SER A 22 -5.85 -7.78 -15.62
N THR A 23 -6.00 -8.75 -16.52
CA THR A 23 -4.92 -9.48 -17.20
C THR A 23 -3.86 -8.53 -17.79
N ASN A 24 -4.22 -7.27 -18.04
CA ASN A 24 -3.35 -6.22 -18.54
C ASN A 24 -2.29 -5.77 -17.54
N VAL A 25 -2.59 -5.61 -16.24
CA VAL A 25 -1.59 -5.22 -15.23
C VAL A 25 -0.58 -6.35 -15.02
N GLN A 26 -1.05 -7.59 -15.02
CA GLN A 26 -0.18 -8.76 -14.91
C GLN A 26 0.75 -8.91 -16.14
N LYS A 27 0.26 -8.58 -17.34
CA LYS A 27 1.06 -8.56 -18.58
C LYS A 27 2.10 -7.44 -18.61
N LEU A 28 1.82 -6.30 -17.98
CA LEU A 28 2.72 -5.15 -17.89
C LEU A 28 3.84 -5.30 -16.85
N ILE A 29 3.87 -6.42 -16.12
CA ILE A 29 4.97 -6.75 -15.21
C ILE A 29 5.82 -7.85 -15.87
N PRO A 30 6.63 -7.55 -16.90
CA PRO A 30 7.68 -8.47 -17.30
C PRO A 30 8.62 -8.66 -16.11
N LYS A 31 9.05 -9.90 -15.88
CA LYS A 31 9.97 -10.30 -14.78
C LYS A 31 11.29 -9.52 -14.72
N SER A 32 11.57 -8.69 -15.73
CA SER A 32 12.79 -7.92 -15.94
C SER A 32 12.62 -6.40 -15.81
N LEU A 33 11.40 -5.85 -15.71
CA LEU A 33 11.22 -4.42 -15.48
C LEU A 33 11.14 -4.15 -13.97
N LYS A 34 12.05 -3.30 -13.46
CA LYS A 34 11.97 -2.73 -12.11
C LYS A 34 10.82 -1.72 -12.05
N LEU A 35 9.59 -2.20 -12.13
CA LEU A 35 8.39 -1.38 -12.06
C LEU A 35 8.14 -1.09 -10.57
N HIS A 36 8.50 0.11 -10.13
CA HIS A 36 7.98 0.61 -8.86
C HIS A 36 6.48 0.85 -9.05
N LEU A 37 5.67 0.33 -8.14
CA LEU A 37 4.26 0.69 -8.07
C LEU A 37 3.99 1.43 -6.77
N CYS A 38 3.31 2.56 -6.85
CA CYS A 38 2.84 3.30 -5.69
C CYS A 38 1.34 3.59 -5.83
N PRO A 39 0.47 2.65 -5.41
CA PRO A 39 -0.95 2.94 -5.27
C PRO A 39 -1.12 3.97 -4.15
N ILE A 40 -1.52 5.19 -4.54
CA ILE A 40 -1.78 6.30 -3.62
C ILE A 40 -3.29 6.44 -3.47
N SER A 41 -3.75 6.54 -2.22
CA SER A 41 -5.16 6.81 -1.91
C SER A 41 -5.25 8.02 -0.98
N GLY A 42 -5.93 9.06 -1.44
CA GLY A 42 -6.37 10.13 -0.55
C GLY A 42 -7.44 9.59 0.41
N ASP A 43 -7.32 9.88 1.70
CA ASP A 43 -8.25 9.34 2.69
C ASP A 43 -9.66 9.98 2.64
N GLN A 44 -9.83 11.08 1.89
CA GLN A 44 -11.12 11.71 1.61
C GLN A 44 -11.75 11.23 0.29
N ASP A 45 -11.11 10.30 -0.44
CA ASP A 45 -11.67 9.78 -1.69
C ASP A 45 -12.82 8.78 -1.43
N SER A 46 -14.01 9.13 -1.90
CA SER A 46 -15.20 8.27 -1.84
C SER A 46 -15.39 7.40 -3.08
N LYS A 47 -14.66 7.65 -4.18
CA LYS A 47 -14.78 6.91 -5.44
C LYS A 47 -14.00 5.59 -5.42
N ILE A 48 -12.77 5.62 -4.88
CA ILE A 48 -11.93 4.42 -4.77
C ILE A 48 -11.54 4.21 -3.30
N PRO A 49 -12.23 3.30 -2.58
CA PRO A 49 -12.00 3.13 -1.15
C PRO A 49 -10.62 2.55 -0.84
N LEU A 50 -9.96 3.12 0.17
CA LEU A 50 -8.61 2.75 0.64
C LEU A 50 -8.43 1.25 0.88
N THR A 51 -9.48 0.58 1.39
CA THR A 51 -9.47 -0.84 1.73
C THR A 51 -9.24 -1.68 0.49
N GLN A 52 -9.86 -1.29 -0.63
CA GLN A 52 -9.75 -2.01 -1.89
C GLN A 52 -8.35 -1.88 -2.47
N THR A 53 -7.83 -0.66 -2.52
CA THR A 53 -6.46 -0.37 -2.95
C THR A 53 -5.44 -1.14 -2.11
N ARG A 54 -5.65 -1.23 -0.79
CA ARG A 54 -4.78 -1.99 0.12
C ARG A 54 -4.85 -3.50 -0.13
N ILE A 55 -6.03 -4.06 -0.40
CA ILE A 55 -6.18 -5.49 -0.73
C ILE A 55 -5.41 -5.80 -2.02
N ILE A 56 -5.58 -4.98 -3.05
CA ILE A 56 -4.90 -5.15 -4.34
C ILE A 56 -3.38 -5.07 -4.18
N ALA A 57 -2.86 -4.09 -3.44
CA ALA A 57 -1.43 -3.97 -3.18
C ALA A 57 -0.87 -5.21 -2.47
N ASN A 58 -1.57 -5.74 -1.46
CA ASN A 58 -1.16 -6.97 -0.78
C ASN A 58 -1.20 -8.20 -1.70
N MET A 59 -2.22 -8.32 -2.54
CA MET A 59 -2.31 -9.40 -3.53
C MET A 59 -1.15 -9.32 -4.53
N LEU A 60 -0.84 -8.12 -5.02
CA LEU A 60 0.27 -7.90 -5.94
C LEU A 60 1.61 -8.23 -5.29
N ALA A 61 1.86 -7.77 -4.06
CA ALA A 61 3.07 -8.11 -3.31
C ALA A 61 3.28 -9.64 -3.23
N ARG A 62 2.20 -10.39 -2.95
CA ARG A 62 2.24 -11.86 -2.90
C ARG A 62 2.52 -12.48 -4.26
N GLN A 63 1.88 -12.01 -5.33
CA GLN A 63 2.10 -12.51 -6.69
C GLN A 63 3.55 -12.27 -7.15
N LEU A 64 4.14 -11.14 -6.75
CA LEU A 64 5.52 -10.78 -7.05
C LEU A 64 6.54 -11.35 -6.05
N LYS A 65 6.10 -12.12 -5.05
CA LYS A 65 6.93 -12.69 -3.98
C LYS A 65 7.78 -11.64 -3.24
N LEU A 66 7.22 -10.44 -3.04
CA LEU A 66 7.85 -9.36 -2.29
C LEU A 66 7.60 -9.54 -0.78
N VAL A 67 8.59 -9.19 0.02
CA VAL A 67 8.50 -9.20 1.49
C VAL A 67 8.22 -7.79 2.01
N ALA A 68 7.49 -7.70 3.11
CA ALA A 68 7.21 -6.42 3.77
C ALA A 68 8.50 -5.80 4.32
N ILE A 69 8.83 -4.58 3.89
CA ILE A 69 9.94 -3.79 4.45
C ILE A 69 9.36 -2.98 5.60
N GLY A 70 9.45 -3.54 6.80
CA GLY A 70 8.89 -2.94 8.01
C GLY A 70 7.38 -3.11 8.14
N ARG A 71 6.81 -2.50 9.19
CA ARG A 71 5.39 -2.56 9.51
C ARG A 71 4.63 -1.39 8.88
N TYR A 72 3.33 -1.59 8.65
CA TYR A 72 2.41 -0.51 8.29
C TYR A 72 2.47 0.57 9.37
N SER A 73 2.93 1.75 8.99
CA SER A 73 3.31 2.80 9.93
C SER A 73 3.10 4.17 9.31
N PRO A 74 2.95 5.23 10.14
CA PRO A 74 2.85 6.58 9.63
C PRO A 74 4.08 6.93 8.80
N TRP A 75 3.91 7.88 7.89
CA TRP A 75 5.00 8.55 7.21
C TRP A 75 4.82 10.06 7.29
N TYR A 76 5.93 10.78 7.14
CA TYR A 76 6.00 12.18 7.49
C TYR A 76 6.40 13.04 6.29
N ASP A 77 5.80 14.23 6.24
CA ASP A 77 6.17 15.32 5.34
C ASP A 77 6.28 16.58 6.21
N ASN A 78 7.42 17.26 6.15
CA ASN A 78 7.71 18.46 6.97
C ASN A 78 7.39 18.27 8.48
N MET A 79 7.84 17.16 9.07
CA MET A 79 7.62 16.78 10.48
C MET A 79 6.15 16.54 10.88
N GLN A 80 5.22 16.49 9.92
CA GLN A 80 3.81 16.19 10.16
C GLN A 80 3.43 14.84 9.58
N VAL A 81 2.48 14.15 10.23
CA VAL A 81 1.96 12.87 9.71
C VAL A 81 1.21 13.14 8.41
N ALA A 82 1.82 12.73 7.31
CA ALA A 82 1.29 12.89 5.97
C ALA A 82 0.42 11.71 5.54
N GLY A 83 0.48 10.59 6.26
CA GLY A 83 -0.42 9.44 6.09
C GLY A 83 0.21 8.16 6.61
N TRP A 84 -0.20 7.01 6.06
CA TRP A 84 0.33 5.69 6.43
C TRP A 84 0.85 4.94 5.21
N SER A 85 1.87 4.12 5.42
CA SER A 85 2.49 3.37 4.34
C SER A 85 2.92 1.97 4.72
N GLN A 86 2.86 1.08 3.72
CA GLN A 86 3.46 -0.24 3.75
C GLN A 86 4.31 -0.41 2.49
N SER A 87 5.62 -0.58 2.70
CA SER A 87 6.56 -0.90 1.63
C SER A 87 6.78 -2.41 1.55
N PHE A 88 6.96 -2.88 0.32
CA PHE A 88 7.27 -4.26 -0.03
C PHE A 88 8.44 -4.27 -1.00
N GLY A 89 9.35 -5.23 -0.85
CA GLY A 89 10.52 -5.30 -1.68
C GLY A 89 11.27 -6.61 -1.55
N VAL A 90 12.56 -6.55 -1.87
CA VAL A 90 13.49 -7.68 -1.70
C VAL A 90 14.63 -7.21 -0.81
N SER A 91 14.99 -8.05 0.17
CA SER A 91 16.19 -7.86 0.97
C SER A 91 17.33 -8.63 0.29
N ARG A 92 18.42 -7.95 -0.03
CA ARG A 92 19.64 -8.56 -0.56
C ARG A 92 20.82 -8.18 0.32
N GLU A 93 21.87 -9.00 0.32
CA GLU A 93 23.18 -8.61 0.87
C GLU A 93 23.63 -7.32 0.15
N GLY A 94 23.52 -6.18 0.83
CA GLY A 94 23.76 -4.85 0.26
C GLY A 94 22.62 -3.84 0.43
N GLY A 95 21.43 -4.25 0.89
CA GLY A 95 20.35 -3.34 1.28
C GLY A 95 18.94 -3.81 0.89
N ASN A 96 17.95 -3.08 1.39
CA ASN A 96 16.54 -3.29 1.04
C ASN A 96 16.19 -2.42 -0.18
N VAL A 97 15.65 -3.03 -1.23
CA VAL A 97 15.09 -2.32 -2.38
C VAL A 97 13.57 -2.46 -2.33
N THR A 98 12.86 -1.34 -2.22
CA THR A 98 11.40 -1.32 -2.21
C THR A 98 10.90 -1.39 -3.65
N TYR A 99 10.04 -2.34 -4.00
CA TYR A 99 9.45 -2.47 -5.34
C TYR A 99 7.99 -2.01 -5.40
N LEU A 100 7.28 -2.04 -4.26
CA LEU A 100 5.87 -1.69 -4.18
C LEU A 100 5.62 -0.95 -2.86
N THR A 101 5.01 0.22 -2.92
CA THR A 101 4.62 0.97 -1.72
C THR A 101 3.14 1.32 -1.78
N PHE A 102 2.36 0.76 -0.86
CA PHE A 102 1.02 1.29 -0.60
C PHE A 102 1.14 2.49 0.33
N ALA A 103 0.54 3.61 -0.05
CA ALA A 103 0.53 4.82 0.77
C ALA A 103 -0.87 5.46 0.79
N THR A 104 -1.28 5.91 1.97
CA THR A 104 -2.38 6.85 2.13
C THR A 104 -1.82 8.26 2.32
N VAL A 105 -2.57 9.26 1.88
CA VAL A 105 -2.27 10.67 2.12
C VAL A 105 -3.41 11.27 2.93
N ARG A 106 -3.09 11.73 4.13
CA ARG A 106 -4.02 12.31 5.08
C ARG A 106 -4.56 13.63 4.54
N GLY A 107 -5.88 13.78 4.46
CA GLY A 107 -6.55 15.00 4.01
C GLY A 107 -6.54 15.20 2.49
N ALA A 108 -6.00 14.27 1.71
CA ALA A 108 -6.01 14.36 0.26
C ALA A 108 -7.29 13.78 -0.34
N ALA A 109 -7.74 14.36 -1.45
CA ALA A 109 -8.84 13.84 -2.26
C ALA A 109 -8.35 12.81 -3.29
N HIS A 110 -9.22 12.47 -4.24
CA HIS A 110 -8.89 11.56 -5.35
C HIS A 110 -7.63 12.00 -6.12
N GLU A 111 -7.51 13.29 -6.40
CA GLU A 111 -6.34 13.89 -7.04
C GLU A 111 -5.37 14.43 -5.99
N VAL A 112 -4.52 13.54 -5.49
CA VAL A 112 -3.52 13.87 -4.46
C VAL A 112 -2.57 15.01 -4.87
N PRO A 113 -2.00 15.06 -6.10
CA PRO A 113 -1.11 16.16 -6.47
C PRO A 113 -1.79 17.54 -6.46
N PHE A 114 -3.10 17.58 -6.70
CA PHE A 114 -3.89 18.81 -6.67
C PHE A 114 -4.19 19.25 -5.22
N THR A 115 -4.59 18.31 -4.36
CA THR A 115 -5.02 18.61 -2.98
C THR A 115 -3.89 18.61 -1.95
N SER A 116 -2.78 17.95 -2.23
CA SER A 116 -1.66 17.73 -1.31
C SER A 116 -0.32 17.67 -2.07
N PRO A 117 0.12 18.79 -2.69
CA PRO A 117 1.27 18.81 -3.58
C PRO A 117 2.61 18.48 -2.90
N SER A 118 2.80 18.91 -1.65
CA SER A 118 4.04 18.62 -0.88
C SER A 118 4.17 17.11 -0.63
N GLN A 119 3.11 16.49 -0.14
CA GLN A 119 3.00 15.06 0.11
C GLN A 119 3.19 14.25 -1.19
N ALA A 120 2.59 14.71 -2.30
CA ALA A 120 2.74 14.09 -3.61
C ALA A 120 4.20 14.12 -4.11
N LEU A 121 4.91 15.22 -3.89
CA LEU A 121 6.33 15.32 -4.26
C LEU A 121 7.21 14.38 -3.41
N THR A 122 6.94 14.28 -2.12
CA THR A 122 7.65 13.34 -1.23
C THR A 122 7.41 11.88 -1.66
N LEU A 123 6.17 11.52 -2.01
CA LEU A 123 5.85 10.23 -2.60
C LEU A 123 6.60 9.98 -3.91
N PHE A 124 6.63 10.97 -4.80
CA PHE A 124 7.29 10.86 -6.09
C PHE A 124 8.82 10.68 -5.95
N ARG A 125 9.46 11.40 -5.01
CA ARG A 125 10.89 11.23 -4.73
C ARG A 125 11.21 9.83 -4.19
N ALA A 126 10.45 9.34 -3.21
CA ALA A 126 10.62 8.00 -2.66
C ALA A 126 10.43 6.91 -3.73
N PHE A 127 9.45 7.12 -4.63
CA PHE A 127 9.20 6.25 -5.78
C PHE A 127 10.39 6.16 -6.73
N LEU A 128 10.99 7.30 -7.09
CA LEU A 128 12.17 7.33 -7.97
C LEU A 128 13.39 6.68 -7.32
N GLN A 129 13.54 6.84 -6.00
CA GLN A 129 14.66 6.28 -5.23
C GLN A 129 14.50 4.79 -4.91
N GLY A 130 13.29 4.23 -5.01
CA GLY A 130 13.01 2.86 -4.57
C GLY A 130 13.18 2.67 -3.06
N SER A 131 12.97 3.73 -2.29
CA SER A 131 13.12 3.74 -0.83
C SER A 131 11.75 3.73 -0.13
N PRO A 132 11.69 3.28 1.14
CA PRO A 132 10.52 3.51 1.98
C PRO A 132 10.26 5.02 2.20
N LEU A 133 9.03 5.36 2.57
CA LEU A 133 8.67 6.74 2.92
C LEU A 133 9.26 7.16 4.28
N PRO A 134 9.54 8.47 4.50
CA PRO A 134 10.14 8.98 5.73
C PRO A 134 9.34 8.62 6.99
N LYS A 135 10.04 8.29 8.08
CA LYS A 135 9.43 7.85 9.34
C LYS A 135 9.52 8.87 10.48
N SER A 136 10.12 10.03 10.24
CA SER A 136 10.27 11.17 11.14
C SER A 136 10.62 12.41 10.35
#